data_AF-A0A1I6LBL6-F1
#
_entry.id   AF-A0A1I6LBL6-F1
#
_cell.length_a   1.000
_cell.length_b   1.000
_cell.length_c   1.000
_cell.angle_alpha   90.00
_cell.angle_beta   90.00
_cell.angle_gamma   90.00
#
_symmetry.space_group_name_H-M   'P 1'
#
loop_
_entity.id
_entity.type
_entity.pdbx_description
1 polymer ?
#
loop_
_entity_poly.entity_id
_entity_poly.type
_entity_poly.pdbx_seq_one_letter_code
_entity_poly.pdbx_strand_id
1 'polypeptide(L)' 'MQRDLGVMVSAIDPEDPASLAKVRLPLLRRIVLAEWGEGALGDQASLAMLRAVDRLVAIDPEKSDLLRRAVAMLKQSA' A
#
# COMPACT_ATOMS: atom_id res chain seq x y z
N MET A 1 -0.70 -6.23 15.47
CA MET A 1 -0.72 -5.40 14.24
C MET A 1 -0.51 -6.17 12.95
N GLN A 2 0.38 -7.18 12.89
CA GLN A 2 0.64 -8.02 11.69
C GLN A 2 -0.62 -8.70 11.10
N ARG A 3 -1.58 -9.08 11.96
CA ARG A 3 -2.85 -9.71 11.57
C ARG A 3 -3.73 -8.88 10.62
N ASP A 4 -3.57 -7.57 10.60
CA ASP A 4 -4.53 -6.67 9.94
C ASP A 4 -4.13 -6.40 8.47
N LEU A 5 -2.82 -6.31 8.18
CA LEU A 5 -2.32 -6.22 6.79
C LEU A 5 -2.44 -7.56 6.07
N GLY A 6 -2.15 -8.68 6.75
CA GLY A 6 -2.31 -10.02 6.19
C GLY A 6 -3.76 -10.32 5.79
N VAL A 7 -4.73 -9.90 6.60
CA VAL A 7 -6.17 -10.02 6.30
C VAL A 7 -6.57 -9.12 5.13
N MET A 8 -6.07 -7.88 5.06
CA MET A 8 -6.35 -7.01 3.92
C MET A 8 -5.76 -7.55 2.62
N VAL A 9 -4.53 -8.09 2.67
CA VAL A 9 -3.81 -8.59 1.50
C VAL A 9 -4.34 -9.95 1.02
N SER A 10 -4.82 -10.81 1.91
CA SER A 10 -5.30 -12.16 1.56
C SER A 10 -6.45 -12.14 0.54
N ALA A 11 -7.34 -11.14 0.64
CA ALA A 11 -8.49 -10.96 -0.25
C ALA A 11 -8.17 -10.28 -1.59
N ILE A 12 -6.93 -9.87 -1.84
CA ILE A 12 -6.53 -9.13 -3.05
C ILE A 12 -5.98 -10.07 -4.11
N ASP A 13 -6.54 -10.06 -5.31
CA ASP A 13 -5.88 -10.66 -6.46
C ASP A 13 -4.73 -9.75 -6.93
N PRO A 14 -3.46 -10.18 -6.86
CA PRO A 14 -2.33 -9.38 -7.30
C PRO A 14 -2.30 -9.17 -8.83
N GLU A 15 -2.94 -10.02 -9.62
CA GLU A 15 -2.95 -9.88 -11.08
C GLU A 15 -4.11 -8.99 -11.58
N ASP A 16 -5.08 -8.66 -10.72
CA ASP A 16 -6.18 -7.74 -11.02
C ASP A 16 -5.82 -6.29 -10.59
N PRO A 17 -5.65 -5.35 -11.54
CA PRO A 17 -5.35 -3.96 -11.23
C PRO A 17 -6.41 -3.28 -10.35
N ALA A 18 -7.68 -3.65 -10.50
CA ALA A 18 -8.76 -3.09 -9.69
C ALA A 18 -8.69 -3.57 -8.23
N SER A 19 -8.25 -4.82 -8.02
CA SER A 19 -7.98 -5.36 -6.70
C SER A 19 -6.75 -4.72 -6.06
N LEU A 20 -5.65 -4.55 -6.79
CA LEU A 20 -4.45 -3.84 -6.30
C LEU A 20 -4.75 -2.40 -5.87
N ALA A 21 -5.61 -1.68 -6.60
CA ALA A 21 -6.00 -0.32 -6.28
C ALA A 21 -6.66 -0.21 -4.89
N LYS A 22 -7.37 -1.24 -4.43
CA LYS A 22 -8.07 -1.26 -3.12
C LYS A 22 -7.08 -1.29 -1.94
N VAL A 23 -5.90 -1.87 -2.12
CA VAL A 23 -4.93 -2.08 -1.04
C VAL A 23 -3.77 -1.09 -1.04
N ARG A 24 -3.57 -0.37 -2.15
CA ARG A 24 -2.47 0.57 -2.35
C ARG A 24 -2.38 1.68 -1.30
N LEU A 25 -3.44 2.48 -1.14
CA LEU A 25 -3.46 3.57 -0.16
C LEU A 25 -3.36 3.05 1.29
N PRO A 26 -4.07 1.97 1.68
CA PRO A 26 -3.85 1.33 2.98
C PRO A 26 -2.39 0.89 3.23
N LEU A 27 -1.74 0.26 2.24
CA LEU A 27 -0.33 -0.14 2.34
C LEU A 27 0.60 1.05 2.56
N LEU A 28 0.44 2.11 1.74
CA LEU A 28 1.23 3.33 1.87
C LEU A 28 1.07 3.97 3.26
N ARG A 29 -0.14 3.99 3.81
CA ARG A 29 -0.40 4.53 5.17
C ARG A 29 0.32 3.72 6.23
N ARG A 30 0.39 2.39 6.09
CA ARG A 30 1.13 1.56 7.05
C ARG A 30 2.63 1.73 6.94
N ILE A 31 3.17 1.90 5.74
CA ILE A 31 4.60 2.21 5.56
C ILE A 31 4.92 3.52 6.27
N VAL A 32 4.13 4.57 6.04
CA VAL A 32 4.29 5.86 6.74
C VAL A 32 4.19 5.69 8.26
N LEU A 33 3.21 4.95 8.74
CA LEU A 33 3.05 4.68 10.17
C LEU A 33 4.25 3.94 10.76
N ALA A 34 4.82 2.98 10.03
CA ALA A 34 5.96 2.18 10.48
C ALA A 34 7.27 2.99 10.48
N GLU A 35 7.49 3.81 9.46
CA GLU A 35 8.73 4.57 9.29
C GLU A 35 8.75 5.88 10.10
N TRP A 36 7.61 6.57 10.19
CA TRP A 36 7.52 7.93 10.73
C TRP A 36 6.55 8.06 11.92
N GLY A 37 5.87 6.99 12.31
CA GLY A 37 4.97 6.96 13.46
C GLY A 37 3.62 7.65 13.20
N GLU A 38 2.77 7.68 14.24
CA GLU A 38 1.39 8.19 14.13
C GLU A 38 1.32 9.69 13.81
N GLY A 39 2.31 10.48 14.23
CA GLY A 39 2.36 11.92 13.97
C GLY A 39 2.36 12.27 12.48
N ALA A 40 2.96 11.42 11.63
CA ALA A 40 2.99 11.62 10.19
C ALA A 40 1.61 11.44 9.52
N LEU A 41 0.68 10.72 10.15
CA LEU A 41 -0.70 10.60 9.62
C LEU A 41 -1.57 11.81 9.98
N GLY A 42 -1.18 12.58 10.99
CA GLY A 42 -1.84 13.84 11.37
C GLY A 42 -1.34 15.06 10.60
N ASP A 43 -0.13 14.98 10.03
CA ASP A 43 0.49 16.05 9.26
C ASP A 43 -0.09 16.16 7.83
N GLN A 44 -0.57 17.35 7.46
CA GLN A 44 -1.16 17.60 6.14
C GLN A 44 -0.15 17.44 5.00
N ALA A 45 1.12 17.78 5.21
CA ALA A 45 2.15 17.64 4.18
C ALA A 45 2.42 16.14 3.89
N SER A 46 2.52 15.33 4.93
CA SER A 46 2.65 13.88 4.85
C SER A 46 1.43 13.23 4.17
N LEU A 47 0.21 13.68 4.49
CA LEU A 47 -1.00 13.21 3.81
C LEU A 47 -1.05 13.62 2.32
N ALA A 48 -0.59 14.82 1.98
CA ALA A 48 -0.49 15.28 0.60
C ALA A 48 0.53 14.45 -0.19
N MET A 49 1.70 14.19 0.41
CA MET A 49 2.74 13.32 -0.16
C MET A 49 2.20 11.91 -0.40
N LEU A 50 1.48 11.34 0.58
CA LEU A 50 0.89 10.00 0.47
C LEU A 50 -0.12 9.91 -0.70
N ARG A 51 -0.95 10.94 -0.90
CA ARG A 51 -1.87 11.01 -2.06
C ARG A 51 -1.11 11.17 -3.38
N ALA A 52 -0.01 11.91 -3.40
CA ALA A 52 0.82 12.05 -4.60
C ALA A 52 1.49 10.72 -4.97
N VAL A 53 2.02 9.99 -3.99
CA VAL A 53 2.60 8.64 -4.19
C VAL A 53 1.52 7.66 -4.67
N ASP A 54 0.33 7.68 -4.07
CA ASP A 54 -0.79 6.83 -4.51
C ASP A 54 -1.14 7.05 -6.00
N ARG A 55 -1.20 8.32 -6.43
CA ARG A 55 -1.43 8.68 -7.83
C ARG A 55 -0.28 8.25 -8.74
N LEU A 56 0.97 8.43 -8.32
CA LEU A 56 2.14 8.02 -9.09
C LEU A 56 2.12 6.51 -9.35
N VAL A 57 1.86 5.72 -8.31
CA VAL A 57 1.74 4.26 -8.42
C VAL A 57 0.56 3.85 -9.30
N ALA A 58 -0.48 4.69 -9.43
CA ALA A 58 -1.62 4.43 -10.31
C ALA A 58 -1.31 4.55 -11.81
N ILE A 59 -0.39 5.44 -12.16
CA ILE A 59 -0.12 5.82 -13.55
C ILE A 59 1.20 5.25 -14.07
N ASP A 60 2.10 4.85 -13.17
CA ASP A 60 3.40 4.28 -13.50
C ASP A 60 3.33 2.74 -13.51
N PRO A 61 3.45 2.09 -14.69
CA PRO A 61 3.39 0.63 -14.81
C PRO A 61 4.45 -0.10 -13.99
N GLU A 62 5.66 0.48 -13.86
CA GLU A 62 6.76 -0.15 -13.13
C GLU A 62 6.45 -0.19 -11.62
N LYS A 63 5.85 0.89 -11.10
CA LYS A 63 5.40 0.95 -9.71
C LYS A 63 4.22 0.02 -9.44
N SER A 64 3.32 -0.14 -10.42
CA SER A 64 2.23 -1.11 -10.34
C SER A 64 2.77 -2.55 -10.25
N ASP A 65 3.77 -2.90 -11.06
CA ASP A 65 4.44 -4.21 -11.00
C ASP A 65 5.20 -4.46 -9.69
N LEU A 66 5.77 -3.41 -9.11
CA LEU A 66 6.39 -3.50 -7.79
C LEU A 66 5.33 -3.76 -6.70
N LEU A 67 4.19 -3.08 -6.76
CA LEU A 67 3.07 -3.30 -5.85
C LEU A 67 2.53 -4.74 -5.96
N ARG A 68 2.36 -5.24 -7.19
CA ARG A 68 1.96 -6.62 -7.46
C ARG A 68 2.87 -7.64 -6.79
N ARG A 69 4.19 -7.50 -7.01
CA ARG A 69 5.20 -8.38 -6.40
C ARG A 69 5.20 -8.31 -4.87
N ALA A 70 5.03 -7.12 -4.31
CA ALA A 70 4.95 -6.94 -2.86
C ALA A 70 3.71 -7.64 -2.27
N VAL A 71 2.54 -7.49 -2.89
CA VAL A 71 1.30 -8.18 -2.47
C VAL A 71 1.46 -9.70 -2.56
N ALA A 72 2.03 -10.21 -3.65
CA ALA A 72 2.29 -11.64 -3.83
C ALA A 72 3.24 -12.20 -2.75
N MET A 73 4.31 -11.47 -2.42
CA MET A 73 5.27 -11.86 -1.38
C MET A 73 4.62 -11.88 0.02
N LEU A 74 3.85 -10.84 0.34
CA LEU A 74 3.13 -10.75 1.61
C LEU A 74 2.12 -11.90 1.79
N LYS A 75 1.47 -12.35 0.70
CA LYS A 75 0.60 -13.53 0.72
C LYS A 75 1.32 -14.83 1.01
N GLN A 76 2.56 -15.00 0.52
CA GLN A 76 3.36 -16.21 0.77
C GLN A 76 3.90 -16.27 2.20
N SER A 77 3.96 -15.12 2.87
CA SER A 77 4.53 -14.98 4.22
C SER A 77 3.46 -14.98 5.33
N ALA A 78 2.18 -15.07 4.97
CA ALA A 78 1.01 -15.02 5.85
C ALA A 78 0.42 -16.41 6.06
#